data_AF-A0A6I6XMZ3-F1
#
_entry.id   AF-A0A6I6XMZ3-F1
#
_cell.length_a   1.000
_cell.length_b   1.000
_cell.length_c   1.000
_cell.angle_alpha   90.00
_cell.angle_beta   90.00
_cell.angle_gamma   90.00
#
_symmetry.space_group_name_H-M   'P 1'
#
loop_
_entity.id
_entity.type
_entity.pdbx_description
1 polymer ?
#
loop_
_entity_poly.entity_id
_entity_poly.type
_entity_poly.pdbx_seq_one_letter_code
_entity_poly.pdbx_strand_id
1 'polypeptide(L)'
;MRGNIYDRLSERREREERLERERLEKEALDALPPPPKFFLTNELSFTRPENLKDKTFHVFTLTDIGPSPFSLVVGRSPAEPDADLETVAQQLLDEVQKSLSHLQWIEPISPLEIAGVDARRVEFRWRQQGKPVHQVQLIFLHQDEFGRPLLLQITGTSNNPKGMTSEERSAFDEIVSSLELRKSEGGSKSESEAERDQRV
;
A
#
# COMPACT_ATOMS: atom_id res chain seq x y z
N MET A 1 50.75 -12.48 -44.69
CA MET A 1 50.54 -12.51 -43.23
C MET A 1 49.19 -13.16 -42.97
N ARG A 2 49.13 -14.30 -42.27
CA ARG A 2 47.87 -14.98 -41.92
C ARG A 2 47.31 -14.32 -40.66
N GLY A 3 46.15 -13.67 -40.76
CA GLY A 3 45.47 -13.04 -39.61
C GLY A 3 45.20 -14.06 -38.50
N ASN A 4 45.49 -13.67 -37.27
CA ASN A 4 45.43 -14.49 -36.07
C ASN A 4 44.01 -15.06 -35.88
N ILE A 5 43.91 -16.31 -35.43
CA ILE A 5 42.61 -16.98 -35.23
C ILE A 5 41.82 -16.28 -34.10
N TYR A 6 42.53 -15.69 -33.14
CA TYR A 6 41.97 -14.91 -32.04
C TYR A 6 41.31 -13.60 -32.52
N ASP A 7 41.92 -12.89 -33.47
CA ASP A 7 41.35 -11.64 -34.04
C ASP A 7 40.02 -11.91 -34.76
N ARG A 8 39.92 -13.04 -35.48
CA ARG A 8 38.68 -13.44 -36.16
C ARG A 8 37.57 -13.88 -35.19
N LEU A 9 37.94 -14.41 -34.02
CA LEU A 9 37.00 -14.79 -32.97
C LEU A 9 36.48 -13.56 -32.22
N SER A 10 37.34 -12.59 -31.91
CA SER A 10 36.91 -11.32 -31.29
C SER A 10 36.01 -10.51 -32.22
N GLU A 11 36.38 -10.36 -33.49
CA GLU A 11 35.57 -9.66 -34.49
C GLU A 11 34.17 -10.28 -34.66
N ARG A 12 34.08 -11.61 -34.58
CA ARG A 12 32.80 -12.33 -34.66
C ARG A 12 31.93 -12.08 -33.42
N ARG A 13 32.54 -12.09 -32.23
CA ARG A 13 31.85 -11.84 -30.95
C ARG A 13 31.32 -10.41 -30.88
N GLU A 14 32.13 -9.43 -31.26
CA GLU A 14 31.73 -8.01 -31.31
C GLU A 14 30.63 -7.75 -32.34
N ARG A 15 30.58 -8.54 -33.43
CA ARG A 15 29.50 -8.46 -34.42
C ARG A 15 28.21 -9.09 -33.88
N GLU A 16 28.31 -10.23 -33.20
CA GLU A 16 27.15 -10.89 -32.56
C GLU A 16 26.57 -10.01 -31.45
N GLU A 17 27.38 -9.45 -30.56
CA GLU A 17 26.94 -8.53 -29.49
C GLU A 17 26.28 -7.26 -30.05
N ARG A 18 26.79 -6.73 -31.16
CA ARG A 18 26.20 -5.56 -31.82
C ARG A 18 24.86 -5.87 -32.45
N LEU A 19 24.75 -7.01 -33.13
CA LEU A 19 23.48 -7.47 -33.70
C LEU A 19 22.46 -7.77 -32.60
N GLU A 20 22.89 -8.29 -31.46
CA GLU A 20 22.05 -8.53 -30.30
C GLU A 20 21.57 -7.21 -29.68
N ARG A 21 22.45 -6.23 -29.51
CA ARG A 21 22.07 -4.87 -29.07
C ARG A 21 21.12 -4.19 -30.03
N GLU A 22 21.39 -4.24 -31.33
CA GLU A 22 20.50 -3.67 -32.36
C GLU A 22 19.13 -4.36 -32.36
N ARG A 23 19.08 -5.69 -32.11
CA ARG A 23 17.82 -6.42 -31.96
C ARG A 23 17.07 -5.99 -30.70
N LEU A 24 17.75 -5.89 -29.57
CA LEU A 24 17.15 -5.45 -28.30
C LEU A 24 16.66 -4.00 -28.37
N GLU A 25 17.42 -3.10 -29.01
CA GLU A 25 17.01 -1.72 -29.24
C GLU A 25 15.79 -1.65 -30.16
N LYS A 26 15.77 -2.44 -31.23
CA LYS A 26 14.63 -2.52 -32.14
C LYS A 26 13.39 -3.11 -31.46
N GLU A 27 13.58 -4.14 -30.64
CA GLU A 27 12.50 -4.75 -29.84
C GLU A 27 11.97 -3.79 -28.78
N ALA A 28 12.83 -2.97 -28.16
CA ALA A 28 12.43 -1.92 -27.23
C ALA A 28 11.70 -0.76 -27.93
N LEU A 29 12.07 -0.43 -29.17
CA LEU A 29 11.39 0.57 -30.01
C LEU A 29 10.03 0.07 -30.52
N ASP A 30 9.93 -1.22 -30.85
CA ASP A 30 8.71 -1.86 -31.33
C ASP A 30 7.77 -2.31 -30.20
N ALA A 31 8.25 -2.29 -28.94
CA ALA A 31 7.43 -2.60 -27.77
C ALA A 31 6.34 -1.52 -27.59
N LEU A 32 5.09 -1.97 -27.53
CA LEU A 32 3.99 -1.10 -27.15
C LEU A 32 4.28 -0.51 -25.76
N PRO A 33 4.00 0.79 -25.54
CA PRO A 33 4.17 1.38 -24.22
C PRO A 33 3.35 0.57 -23.20
N PRO A 34 3.86 0.38 -21.98
CA PRO A 34 3.11 -0.33 -20.95
C PRO A 34 1.74 0.33 -20.77
N PRO A 35 0.70 -0.45 -20.47
CA PRO A 35 -0.63 0.11 -20.26
C PRO A 35 -0.55 1.21 -19.18
N PRO A 36 -1.28 2.33 -19.36
CA PRO A 36 -1.21 3.44 -18.42
C PRO A 36 -1.67 2.97 -17.04
N LYS A 37 -0.90 3.35 -16.01
CA LYS A 37 -1.22 3.08 -14.61
C LYS A 37 -2.45 3.92 -14.23
N PHE A 38 -3.59 3.24 -14.01
CA PHE A 38 -4.84 3.90 -13.64
C PHE A 38 -4.97 4.02 -12.13
N PHE A 39 -5.34 5.21 -11.68
CA PHE A 39 -5.93 5.41 -10.37
C PHE A 39 -7.39 4.94 -10.40
N LEU A 40 -7.77 4.13 -9.41
CA LEU A 40 -9.07 3.45 -9.37
C LEU A 40 -9.86 3.88 -8.13
N THR A 41 -11.03 4.47 -8.33
CA THR A 41 -12.00 4.76 -7.26
C THR A 41 -13.12 3.71 -7.23
N ASN A 42 -14.24 4.02 -6.57
CA ASN A 42 -15.43 3.16 -6.56
C ASN A 42 -16.20 3.28 -7.89
N GLU A 43 -16.35 4.49 -8.44
CA GLU A 43 -17.20 4.77 -9.61
C GLU A 43 -16.40 5.00 -10.90
N LEU A 44 -15.13 5.39 -10.82
CA LEU A 44 -14.36 5.82 -11.97
C LEU A 44 -12.88 5.43 -11.91
N SER A 45 -12.22 5.56 -13.05
CA SER A 45 -10.77 5.39 -13.18
C SER A 45 -10.18 6.49 -14.06
N PHE A 46 -8.95 6.91 -13.74
CA PHE A 46 -8.23 7.93 -14.53
C PHE A 46 -6.73 7.79 -14.36
N THR A 47 -5.96 8.33 -15.30
CA THR A 47 -4.49 8.42 -15.17
C THR A 47 -4.14 9.61 -14.28
N ARG A 48 -3.59 9.34 -13.09
CA ARG A 48 -3.11 10.38 -12.18
C ARG A 48 -1.75 10.92 -12.67
N PRO A 49 -1.51 12.24 -12.72
CA PRO A 49 -0.16 12.77 -12.93
C PRO A 49 0.76 12.43 -11.75
N GLU A 50 2.03 12.07 -12.00
CA GLU A 50 2.96 11.63 -10.94
C GLU A 50 3.22 12.67 -9.82
N ASN A 51 3.06 13.95 -10.14
CA ASN A 51 3.23 15.07 -9.20
C ASN A 51 1.96 15.37 -8.39
N LEU A 52 0.81 14.80 -8.76
CA LEU A 52 -0.44 14.97 -8.04
C LEU A 52 -0.48 14.00 -6.86
N LYS A 53 -0.37 14.51 -5.63
CA LYS A 53 -0.38 13.69 -4.41
C LYS A 53 -1.78 13.14 -4.12
N ASP A 54 -1.86 11.85 -3.81
CA ASP A 54 -3.10 11.24 -3.32
C ASP A 54 -3.28 11.53 -1.82
N LYS A 55 -4.43 12.12 -1.48
CA LYS A 55 -4.87 12.42 -0.10
C LYS A 55 -6.33 12.00 0.12
N THR A 56 -6.76 10.98 -0.61
CA THR A 56 -8.15 10.50 -0.56
C THR A 56 -8.47 9.92 0.81
N PHE A 57 -9.60 10.33 1.39
CA PHE A 57 -10.20 9.67 2.55
C PHE A 57 -11.54 9.06 2.15
N HIS A 58 -11.76 7.80 2.50
CA HIS A 58 -13.09 7.20 2.46
C HIS A 58 -13.72 7.35 3.83
N VAL A 59 -14.97 7.80 3.88
CA VAL A 59 -15.71 8.00 5.13
C VAL A 59 -17.05 7.29 5.02
N PHE A 60 -17.28 6.36 5.94
CA PHE A 60 -18.56 5.65 6.09
C PHE A 60 -19.18 6.06 7.43
N THR A 61 -20.45 6.40 7.41
CA THR A 61 -21.24 6.77 8.59
C THR A 61 -22.57 6.02 8.59
N LEU A 62 -23.13 5.77 9.77
CA LEU A 62 -24.47 5.15 9.90
C LEU A 62 -25.62 6.15 9.75
N THR A 63 -25.31 7.44 9.69
CA THR A 63 -26.29 8.52 9.68
C THR A 63 -25.87 9.60 8.71
N ASP A 64 -26.83 10.15 7.96
CA ASP A 64 -26.60 11.29 7.06
C ASP A 64 -26.65 12.64 7.79
N ILE A 65 -27.30 12.68 8.98
CA ILE A 65 -27.55 13.90 9.74
C ILE A 65 -27.05 13.72 11.18
N GLY A 66 -26.24 14.68 11.62
CA GLY A 66 -25.71 14.71 12.99
C GLY A 66 -24.46 13.84 13.20
N PRO A 67 -23.94 13.78 14.44
CA PRO A 67 -22.78 12.96 14.75
C PRO A 67 -23.15 11.48 14.65
N SER A 68 -22.45 10.75 13.79
CA SER A 68 -22.70 9.32 13.64
C SER A 68 -22.30 8.57 14.91
N PRO A 69 -23.09 7.58 15.37
CA PRO A 69 -22.71 6.75 16.52
C PRO A 69 -21.40 6.00 16.23
N PHE A 70 -21.24 5.54 15.00
CA PHE A 70 -20.04 4.89 14.49
C PHE A 70 -19.66 5.43 13.11
N SER A 71 -18.36 5.61 12.90
CA SER A 71 -17.82 5.91 11.58
C SER A 71 -16.59 5.08 11.28
N LEU A 72 -16.38 4.78 10.00
CA LEU A 72 -15.17 4.14 9.49
C LEU A 72 -14.49 5.09 8.52
N VAL A 73 -13.20 5.33 8.74
CA VAL A 73 -12.37 6.18 7.88
C VAL A 73 -11.22 5.35 7.32
N VAL A 74 -11.07 5.33 5.99
CA VAL A 74 -9.88 4.80 5.33
C VAL A 74 -9.04 5.97 4.85
N GLY A 75 -7.93 6.19 5.55
CA GLY A 75 -6.93 7.20 5.21
C GLY A 75 -5.73 6.58 4.52
N ARG A 76 -4.98 7.43 3.81
CA ARG A 76 -3.74 7.06 3.14
C ARG A 76 -2.75 8.21 3.22
N SER A 77 -1.47 7.88 3.34
CA SER A 77 -0.38 8.86 3.32
C SER A 77 0.86 8.25 2.67
N PRO A 78 1.68 9.06 1.96
CA PRO A 78 2.92 8.56 1.40
C PRO A 78 3.86 8.09 2.51
N ALA A 79 4.52 6.96 2.28
CA ALA A 79 5.57 6.42 3.14
C ALA A 79 6.93 6.54 2.44
N GLU A 80 8.00 6.54 3.22
CA GLU A 80 9.36 6.51 2.68
C GLU A 80 9.64 5.16 1.97
N PRO A 81 10.53 5.13 0.95
CA PRO A 81 10.86 3.91 0.19
C PRO A 81 11.24 2.71 1.07
N ASP A 82 12.03 2.97 2.12
CA ASP A 82 12.55 1.96 3.04
C ASP A 82 11.80 1.97 4.39
N ALA A 83 10.56 2.47 4.37
CA ALA A 83 9.74 2.55 5.57
C ALA A 83 9.47 1.16 6.14
N ASP A 84 9.87 0.97 7.40
CA ASP A 84 9.51 -0.19 8.20
C ASP A 84 8.17 0.06 8.92
N LEU A 85 7.28 -0.94 8.93
CA LEU A 85 5.94 -0.84 9.49
C LEU A 85 5.97 -0.50 10.99
N GLU A 86 6.88 -1.12 11.75
CA GLU A 86 6.97 -0.90 13.18
C GLU A 86 7.40 0.54 13.48
N THR A 87 8.42 1.02 12.78
CA THR A 87 8.93 2.39 12.89
C THR A 87 7.85 3.41 12.54
N VAL A 88 7.14 3.22 11.42
CA VAL A 88 6.07 4.12 10.98
C VAL A 88 4.89 4.10 11.95
N ALA A 89 4.50 2.92 12.43
CA ALA A 89 3.42 2.81 13.40
C ALA A 89 3.78 3.55 14.69
N GLN A 90 4.99 3.39 15.21
CA GLN A 90 5.42 4.10 16.43
C GLN A 90 5.42 5.62 16.23
N GLN A 91 5.95 6.12 15.12
CA GLN A 91 5.94 7.56 14.81
C GLN A 91 4.52 8.13 14.76
N LEU A 92 3.60 7.41 14.12
CA LEU A 92 2.19 7.80 14.06
C LEU A 92 1.56 7.83 15.47
N LEU A 93 1.79 6.82 16.29
CA LEU A 93 1.24 6.78 17.65
C LEU A 93 1.81 7.90 18.54
N ASP A 94 3.08 8.27 18.35
CA ASP A 94 3.69 9.40 19.03
C ASP A 94 3.03 10.73 18.63
N GLU A 95 2.64 10.89 17.36
CA GLU A 95 1.88 12.05 16.89
C GLU A 95 0.46 12.07 17.46
N VAL A 96 -0.21 10.91 17.50
CA VAL A 96 -1.53 10.74 18.14
C VAL A 96 -1.45 11.14 19.62
N GLN A 97 -0.43 10.70 20.34
CA GLN A 97 -0.23 11.03 21.75
C GLN A 97 -0.01 12.52 21.99
N LYS A 98 0.67 13.22 21.07
CA LYS A 98 0.90 14.67 21.17
C LYS A 98 -0.34 15.49 20.84
N SER A 99 -1.20 14.98 19.95
CA SER A 99 -2.35 15.72 19.41
C SER A 99 -3.64 15.52 20.18
N LEU A 100 -3.84 14.34 20.80
CA LEU A 100 -5.11 13.99 21.44
C LEU A 100 -5.13 14.31 22.94
N SER A 101 -6.21 14.94 23.38
CA SER A 101 -6.42 15.21 24.79
C SER A 101 -6.90 13.96 25.54
N HIS A 102 -6.33 13.71 26.72
CA HIS A 102 -6.73 12.61 27.62
C HIS A 102 -6.68 11.22 26.94
N LEU A 103 -5.65 10.99 26.13
CA LEU A 103 -5.42 9.70 25.49
C LEU A 103 -5.23 8.59 26.53
N GLN A 104 -5.91 7.47 26.31
CA GLN A 104 -5.83 6.24 27.08
C GLN A 104 -5.76 5.07 26.12
N TRP A 105 -4.63 4.37 26.13
CA TRP A 105 -4.49 3.10 25.40
C TRP A 105 -5.34 2.04 26.08
N ILE A 106 -6.23 1.41 25.31
CA ILE A 106 -7.11 0.33 25.78
C ILE A 106 -6.42 -1.00 25.54
N GLU A 107 -5.87 -1.18 24.34
CA GLU A 107 -5.01 -2.30 23.98
C GLU A 107 -3.65 -1.77 23.51
N PRO A 108 -2.54 -2.47 23.85
CA PRO A 108 -1.25 -2.16 23.26
C PRO A 108 -1.30 -2.39 21.75
N ILE A 109 -0.36 -1.76 21.03
CA ILE A 109 -0.14 -2.08 19.62
C ILE A 109 0.12 -3.59 19.49
N SER A 110 -0.67 -4.24 18.63
CA SER A 110 -0.62 -5.68 18.43
C SER A 110 -0.39 -6.01 16.96
N PRO A 111 0.42 -7.03 16.64
CA PRO A 111 0.57 -7.50 15.28
C PRO A 111 -0.72 -8.17 14.81
N LEU A 112 -1.06 -7.95 13.54
CA LEU A 112 -2.17 -8.60 12.85
C LEU A 112 -1.75 -8.86 11.41
N GLU A 113 -2.29 -9.90 10.78
CA GLU A 113 -2.19 -10.09 9.33
C GLU A 113 -3.54 -9.75 8.70
N ILE A 114 -3.55 -8.92 7.66
CA ILE A 114 -4.75 -8.59 6.89
C ILE A 114 -4.46 -8.78 5.42
N ALA A 115 -5.33 -9.48 4.69
CA ALA A 115 -5.18 -9.70 3.24
C ALA A 115 -3.76 -10.19 2.82
N GLY A 116 -3.09 -10.98 3.66
CA GLY A 116 -1.73 -11.49 3.43
C GLY A 116 -0.59 -10.50 3.67
N VAL A 117 -0.85 -9.33 4.27
CA VAL A 117 0.19 -8.35 4.65
C VAL A 117 0.21 -8.13 6.16
N ASP A 118 1.41 -7.83 6.67
CA ASP A 118 1.59 -7.43 8.06
C ASP A 118 0.91 -6.08 8.33
N ALA A 119 0.20 -6.04 9.45
CA ALA A 119 -0.48 -4.88 9.96
C ALA A 119 -0.25 -4.71 11.46
N ARG A 120 -0.60 -3.53 11.97
CA ARG A 120 -0.62 -3.20 13.38
C ARG A 120 -2.01 -2.73 13.75
N ARG A 121 -2.57 -3.33 14.80
CA ARG A 121 -3.83 -2.93 15.43
C ARG A 121 -3.54 -2.15 16.70
N VAL A 122 -4.29 -1.08 16.91
CA VAL A 122 -4.23 -0.30 18.14
C VAL A 122 -5.63 0.13 18.54
N GLU A 123 -5.88 0.19 19.84
CA GLU A 123 -7.15 0.61 20.39
C GLU A 123 -6.95 1.63 21.50
N PHE A 124 -7.63 2.77 21.40
CA PHE A 124 -7.47 3.85 22.35
C PHE A 124 -8.72 4.71 22.49
N ARG A 125 -8.83 5.36 23.64
CA ARG A 125 -9.88 6.31 23.97
C ARG A 125 -9.27 7.68 24.21
N TRP A 126 -9.94 8.72 23.77
CA TRP A 126 -9.54 10.10 24.00
C TRP A 126 -10.76 11.01 24.17
N ARG A 127 -10.56 12.31 24.38
CA ARG A 127 -11.65 13.29 24.51
C ARG A 127 -11.67 14.29 23.37
N GLN A 128 -12.78 14.30 22.63
CA GLN A 128 -13.09 15.33 21.65
C GLN A 128 -14.09 16.32 22.27
N GLN A 129 -13.67 17.58 22.47
CA GLN A 129 -14.51 18.62 23.09
C GLN A 129 -15.15 18.16 24.41
N GLY A 130 -14.40 17.39 25.22
CA GLY A 130 -14.86 16.83 26.49
C GLY A 130 -15.68 15.53 26.39
N LYS A 131 -16.13 15.13 25.19
CA LYS A 131 -16.83 13.86 24.97
C LYS A 131 -15.83 12.71 24.77
N PRO A 132 -16.02 11.55 25.41
CA PRO A 132 -15.18 10.38 25.16
C PRO A 132 -15.41 9.87 23.73
N VAL A 133 -14.32 9.58 23.04
CA VAL A 133 -14.30 8.97 21.71
C VAL A 133 -13.43 7.73 21.78
N HIS A 134 -13.91 6.63 21.22
CA HIS A 134 -13.20 5.36 21.22
C HIS A 134 -12.83 4.97 19.80
N GLN A 135 -11.57 4.61 19.58
CA GLN A 135 -11.05 4.31 18.25
C GLN A 135 -10.29 2.98 18.23
N VAL A 136 -10.58 2.21 17.19
CA VAL A 136 -9.78 1.06 16.77
C VAL A 136 -9.14 1.45 15.45
N GLN A 137 -7.83 1.30 15.33
CA GLN A 137 -7.09 1.66 14.13
C GLN A 137 -6.22 0.50 13.67
N LEU A 138 -6.24 0.27 12.36
CA LEU A 138 -5.32 -0.60 11.65
C LEU A 138 -4.36 0.22 10.81
N ILE A 139 -3.10 -0.19 10.82
CA ILE A 139 -2.00 0.48 10.13
C ILE A 139 -1.23 -0.58 9.36
N PHE A 140 -1.02 -0.37 8.07
CA PHE A 140 -0.25 -1.28 7.23
C PHE A 140 0.35 -0.55 6.03
N LEU A 141 1.38 -1.14 5.44
CA LEU A 141 2.04 -0.61 4.25
C LEU A 141 1.50 -1.30 2.99
N HIS A 142 1.40 -0.52 1.93
CA HIS A 142 1.03 -0.98 0.60
C HIS A 142 1.77 -0.14 -0.44
N GLN A 143 1.41 -0.29 -1.71
CA GLN A 143 1.95 0.49 -2.81
C GLN A 143 0.83 1.20 -3.58
N ASP A 144 1.12 2.39 -4.08
CA ASP A 144 0.23 3.08 -5.01
C ASP A 144 0.34 2.50 -6.44
N GLU A 145 -0.43 3.05 -7.39
CA GLU A 145 -0.40 2.62 -8.78
C GLU A 145 0.98 2.82 -9.46
N PHE A 146 1.81 3.71 -8.91
CA PHE A 146 3.18 3.92 -9.37
C PHE A 146 4.19 2.95 -8.72
N GLY A 147 3.78 2.17 -7.73
CA GLY A 147 4.66 1.29 -6.95
C GLY A 147 5.32 2.02 -5.77
N ARG A 148 4.87 3.24 -5.43
CA ARG A 148 5.44 4.01 -4.32
C ARG A 148 4.83 3.55 -3.00
N PRO A 149 5.62 3.43 -1.91
CA PRO A 149 5.08 3.03 -0.62
C PRO A 149 3.99 3.98 -0.11
N LEU A 150 2.95 3.36 0.43
CA LEU A 150 1.76 4.02 0.92
C LEU A 150 1.41 3.43 2.29
N LEU A 151 1.29 4.30 3.28
CA LEU A 151 0.71 3.95 4.58
C LEU A 151 -0.81 4.01 4.46
N LEU A 152 -1.47 2.88 4.70
CA LEU A 152 -2.92 2.79 4.80
C LEU A 152 -3.34 2.74 6.27
N GLN A 153 -4.41 3.46 6.58
CA GLN A 153 -4.99 3.54 7.91
C GLN A 153 -6.48 3.28 7.82
N ILE A 154 -6.98 2.31 8.56
CA ILE A 154 -8.42 2.05 8.68
C ILE A 154 -8.81 2.30 10.13
N THR A 155 -9.66 3.30 10.35
CA THR A 155 -10.02 3.75 11.70
C THR A 155 -11.52 3.63 11.90
N GLY A 156 -11.93 2.75 12.81
CA GLY A 156 -13.29 2.70 13.33
C GLY A 156 -13.40 3.62 14.55
N THR A 157 -14.38 4.52 14.55
CA THR A 157 -14.60 5.50 15.62
C THR A 157 -15.99 5.32 16.19
N SER A 158 -16.09 5.07 17.50
CA SER A 158 -17.35 5.03 18.24
C SER A 158 -17.46 6.24 19.16
N ASN A 159 -18.64 6.86 19.13
CA ASN A 159 -19.02 7.97 20.01
C ASN A 159 -19.79 7.49 21.25
N ASN A 160 -19.88 6.18 21.48
CA ASN A 160 -20.55 5.65 22.66
C ASN A 160 -19.73 5.95 23.93
N PRO A 161 -20.32 6.57 24.97
CA PRO A 161 -19.60 6.93 26.18
C PRO A 161 -18.96 5.78 26.96
N LYS A 162 -19.47 4.55 26.78
CA LYS A 162 -18.95 3.35 27.44
C LYS A 162 -17.85 2.65 26.64
N GLY A 163 -17.46 3.20 25.48
CA GLY A 163 -16.59 2.55 24.52
C GLY A 163 -17.38 1.91 23.38
N MET A 164 -16.64 1.31 22.45
CA MET A 164 -17.17 0.71 21.23
C MET A 164 -18.03 -0.49 21.60
N THR A 165 -19.25 -0.51 21.05
CA THR A 165 -20.20 -1.60 21.28
C THR A 165 -19.77 -2.88 20.59
N SER A 166 -20.35 -4.01 21.01
CA SER A 166 -20.10 -5.31 20.37
C SER A 166 -20.54 -5.30 18.91
N GLU A 167 -21.64 -4.63 18.59
CA GLU A 167 -22.16 -4.50 17.23
C GLU A 167 -21.22 -3.68 16.33
N GLU A 168 -20.76 -2.52 16.82
CA GLU A 168 -19.80 -1.67 16.10
C GLU A 168 -18.47 -2.39 15.87
N ARG A 169 -17.97 -3.11 16.89
CA ARG A 169 -16.75 -3.90 16.78
C ARG A 169 -16.90 -5.02 15.76
N SER A 170 -18.02 -5.76 15.81
CA SER A 170 -18.28 -6.85 14.88
C SER A 170 -18.34 -6.34 13.44
N ALA A 171 -18.99 -5.20 13.20
CA ALA A 171 -19.03 -4.57 11.88
C ALA A 171 -17.63 -4.13 11.40
N PHE A 172 -16.80 -3.57 12.29
CA PHE A 172 -15.41 -3.23 11.96
C PHE A 172 -14.60 -4.48 11.60
N ASP A 173 -14.64 -5.51 12.44
CA ASP A 173 -13.89 -6.74 12.24
C ASP A 173 -14.37 -7.49 10.98
N GLU A 174 -15.67 -7.46 10.66
CA GLU A 174 -16.21 -8.01 9.41
C GLU A 174 -15.62 -7.31 8.17
N ILE A 175 -15.63 -5.97 8.17
CA ILE A 175 -15.01 -5.18 7.08
C ILE A 175 -13.54 -5.55 6.92
N VAL A 176 -12.79 -5.59 8.03
CA VAL A 176 -11.36 -5.93 8.03
C VAL A 176 -11.11 -7.33 7.48
N SER A 177 -11.93 -8.31 7.89
CA SER A 177 -11.80 -9.70 7.44
C SER A 177 -12.14 -9.87 5.95
N SER A 178 -12.95 -8.97 5.39
CA SER A 178 -13.35 -8.97 3.97
C SER A 178 -12.40 -8.19 3.06
N LEU A 179 -11.33 -7.59 3.59
CA LEU A 179 -10.41 -6.78 2.80
C LEU A 179 -9.67 -7.63 1.76
N GLU A 180 -9.69 -7.16 0.53
CA GLU A 180 -8.84 -7.65 -0.56
C GLU A 180 -7.95 -6.51 -1.05
N LEU A 181 -6.64 -6.71 -1.01
CA LEU A 181 -5.69 -5.75 -1.56
C LEU A 181 -5.53 -5.94 -3.06
N ARG A 182 -5.57 -4.84 -3.80
CA ARG A 182 -5.27 -4.86 -5.22
C ARG A 182 -3.79 -5.16 -5.41
N LYS A 183 -3.47 -6.08 -6.32
CA LYS A 183 -2.07 -6.35 -6.68
C LYS A 183 -1.54 -5.15 -7.47
N SER A 184 -0.39 -4.61 -7.08
CA SER A 184 0.34 -3.70 -7.95
C SER A 184 0.89 -4.53 -9.11
N GLU A 185 0.49 -4.22 -10.36
CA GLU A 185 0.99 -4.96 -11.54
C GLU A 185 2.50 -4.77 -11.80
N GLY A 186 3.22 -4.08 -10.92
CA GLY A 186 4.68 -3.95 -10.94
C GLY A 186 5.44 -4.98 -10.09
N GLY A 187 4.74 -5.83 -9.33
CA GLY A 187 5.33 -6.67 -8.27
C GLY A 187 5.42 -8.18 -8.54
N SER A 188 5.40 -8.65 -9.80
CA SER A 188 5.74 -10.05 -10.09
C SER A 188 6.21 -10.27 -11.53
N LYS A 189 7.49 -10.00 -11.79
CA LYS A 189 8.24 -10.60 -12.91
C LYS A 189 9.62 -11.07 -12.47
N SER A 190 9.73 -11.71 -11.30
CA SER A 190 11.02 -12.21 -10.82
C SER A 190 11.05 -13.67 -10.35
N GLU A 191 9.97 -14.45 -10.43
CA GLU A 191 10.02 -15.85 -9.94
C GLU A 191 9.40 -16.92 -10.84
N SER A 192 8.84 -16.61 -12.03
CA SER A 192 8.25 -17.65 -12.91
C SER A 192 9.02 -17.99 -14.19
N GLU A 193 10.14 -17.31 -14.48
CA GLU A 193 10.98 -17.62 -15.65
C GLU A 193 12.19 -18.51 -15.32
N ALA A 194 12.53 -18.71 -14.05
CA ALA A 194 13.68 -19.54 -13.65
C ALA A 194 13.42 -21.07 -13.67
N GLU A 195 12.17 -21.53 -13.80
CA GLU A 195 11.84 -22.96 -13.81
C GLU A 195 11.63 -23.58 -15.19
N ARG A 196 11.66 -22.78 -16.28
CA ARG A 196 11.48 -23.31 -17.65
C ARG A 196 12.77 -23.71 -18.35
N ASP A 197 13.93 -23.30 -17.84
CA ASP A 197 15.24 -23.60 -18.46
C ASP A 197 15.98 -24.82 -17.88
N GLN A 198 15.35 -25.61 -17.01
CA GLN A 198 15.94 -26.87 -16.49
C GLN A 198 15.33 -28.15 -17.07
N ARG A 199 14.56 -28.07 -18.16
CA ARG A 199 14.10 -29.26 -18.90
C ARG A 199 14.35 -29.11 -20.39
N VAL A 200 15.61 -29.26 -20.79
CA VAL A 200 16.01 -29.79 -22.11
C VAL A 200 17.07 -30.85 -21.89
#